data_AF-A0A317EWB3-F1
#
_entry.id   AF-A0A317EWB3-F1
#
_cell.length_a   1.000
_cell.length_b   1.000
_cell.length_c   1.000
_cell.angle_alpha   90.00
_cell.angle_beta   90.00
_cell.angle_gamma   90.00
#
_symmetry.space_group_name_H-M   'P 1'
#
loop_
_entity.id
_entity.type
_entity.pdbx_description
1 polymer ?
#
loop_
_entity_poly.entity_id
_entity_poly.type
_entity_poly.pdbx_seq_one_letter_code
_entity_poly.pdbx_strand_id
1 'polypeptide(L)'
;MLINTKLISNFKESRRQNPKQMTEIDHFSSADNICCQLICFGNTGPWQVLPEGEIIGILQKEQGQWTQVYLPEIEETLFREITLAIDRAGFNFLPKELLGRWPKQLREVIMQSDHEYLVVCKAEINFAAFSRIFSTYISGMLQDEWEICLKLFSHGFSMDKTVPAKK
;
A
#
# COMPACT_ATOMS: atom_id res chain seq x y z
N MET A 1 -26.99 5.61 -22.84
CA MET A 1 -25.92 5.24 -21.87
C MET A 1 -25.01 6.46 -21.75
N LEU A 2 -25.18 7.28 -20.72
CA LEU A 2 -24.44 8.55 -20.58
C LEU A 2 -23.10 8.28 -19.91
N ILE A 3 -22.04 8.42 -20.70
CA ILE A 3 -20.64 8.27 -20.31
C ILE A 3 -20.32 9.37 -19.30
N ASN A 4 -19.90 9.00 -18.08
CA ASN A 4 -19.54 9.97 -17.05
C ASN A 4 -18.09 10.43 -17.25
N THR A 5 -17.89 11.26 -18.27
CA THR A 5 -16.61 11.81 -18.76
C THR A 5 -15.79 12.54 -17.68
N LYS A 6 -16.42 12.91 -16.56
CA LYS A 6 -15.79 13.56 -15.40
C LYS A 6 -14.74 12.69 -14.69
N LEU A 7 -14.95 11.37 -14.60
CA LEU A 7 -13.98 10.50 -13.93
C LEU A 7 -12.67 10.45 -14.74
N ILE A 8 -12.77 10.19 -16.05
CA ILE A 8 -11.61 10.09 -16.95
C ILE A 8 -10.83 11.41 -17.02
N SER A 9 -11.53 12.56 -17.05
CA SER A 9 -10.86 13.88 -17.03
C SER A 9 -10.12 14.13 -15.72
N ASN A 10 -10.76 13.85 -14.58
CA ASN A 10 -10.14 14.02 -13.26
C ASN A 10 -8.92 13.09 -13.08
N PHE A 11 -8.94 11.89 -13.68
CA PHE A 11 -7.81 10.95 -13.64
C PHE A 11 -6.65 11.36 -14.55
N LYS A 12 -6.92 11.89 -15.75
CA LYS A 12 -5.87 12.45 -16.62
C LYS A 12 -5.19 13.67 -15.98
N GLU A 13 -5.93 14.45 -15.20
CA GLU A 13 -5.36 15.54 -14.39
C GLU A 13 -4.54 15.02 -13.20
N SER A 14 -4.99 13.96 -12.53
CA SER A 14 -4.23 13.34 -11.42
C SER A 14 -2.86 12.80 -11.85
N ARG A 15 -2.76 12.15 -13.02
CA ARG A 15 -1.46 11.74 -13.63
C ARG A 15 -0.49 12.90 -13.81
N ARG A 16 -0.97 14.13 -14.00
CA ARG A 16 -0.13 15.31 -14.23
C ARG A 16 0.27 16.05 -12.95
N GLN A 17 -0.44 15.86 -11.85
CA GLN A 17 -0.32 16.74 -10.67
C GLN A 17 0.42 16.14 -9.47
N ASN A 18 0.66 14.83 -9.37
CA ASN A 18 1.39 14.27 -8.22
C ASN A 18 2.18 12.97 -8.52
N PRO A 19 3.45 13.06 -8.93
CA PRO A 19 4.32 11.88 -9.11
C PRO A 19 4.86 11.29 -7.78
N LYS A 20 4.50 11.83 -6.61
CA LYS A 20 5.12 11.46 -5.31
C LYS A 20 4.44 10.34 -4.53
N GLN A 21 3.33 9.77 -5.01
CA GLN A 21 2.57 8.70 -4.32
C GLN A 21 1.98 7.71 -5.33
N MET A 22 2.84 7.04 -6.09
CA MET A 22 2.45 6.01 -7.05
C MET A 22 3.12 4.71 -6.64
N THR A 23 2.31 3.67 -6.47
CA THR A 23 2.76 2.29 -6.26
C THR A 23 2.57 1.55 -7.58
N GLU A 24 3.63 0.93 -8.09
CA GLU A 24 3.61 0.18 -9.35
C GLU A 24 4.11 -1.25 -9.10
N ILE A 25 3.33 -2.22 -9.54
CA ILE A 25 3.81 -3.58 -9.74
C ILE A 25 4.09 -3.69 -11.24
N ASP A 26 5.38 -3.58 -11.58
CA ASP A 26 5.85 -3.46 -12.95
C ASP A 26 5.30 -4.59 -13.84
N HIS A 27 5.28 -5.83 -13.34
CA HIS A 27 4.83 -6.98 -14.13
C HIS A 27 4.18 -8.06 -13.26
N PHE A 28 2.90 -8.32 -13.52
CA PHE A 28 2.15 -9.49 -13.06
C PHE A 28 1.91 -10.40 -14.26
N SER A 29 2.22 -11.70 -14.14
CA SER A 29 1.90 -12.72 -15.15
C SER A 29 0.80 -13.65 -14.67
N SER A 30 -0.30 -13.75 -15.40
CA SER A 30 -1.35 -14.74 -15.15
C SER A 30 -0.93 -16.14 -15.60
N ALA A 31 -1.69 -17.16 -15.18
CA ALA A 31 -1.50 -18.54 -15.68
C ALA A 31 -1.66 -18.64 -17.21
N ASP A 32 -2.38 -17.70 -17.82
CA ASP A 32 -2.60 -17.58 -19.27
C ASP A 32 -1.54 -16.71 -19.98
N ASN A 33 -0.41 -16.41 -19.31
CA ASN A 33 0.68 -15.54 -19.81
C ASN A 33 0.24 -14.10 -20.13
N ILE A 34 -0.85 -13.61 -19.54
CA ILE A 34 -1.22 -12.21 -19.68
C ILE A 34 -0.31 -11.41 -18.75
N CYS A 35 0.50 -10.53 -19.34
CA CYS A 35 1.38 -9.64 -18.59
C CYS A 35 0.69 -8.29 -18.36
N CYS A 36 0.37 -7.99 -17.11
CA CYS A 36 -0.27 -6.74 -16.71
C CYS A 36 0.67 -5.91 -15.85
N GLN A 37 0.66 -4.60 -16.06
CA GLN A 37 1.16 -3.63 -15.09
C GLN A 37 0.01 -3.28 -14.14
N LEU A 38 0.30 -3.23 -12.82
CA LEU A 38 -0.70 -2.85 -11.83
C LEU A 38 -0.28 -1.55 -11.15
N ILE A 39 -1.08 -0.49 -11.31
CA ILE A 39 -0.71 0.85 -10.84
C ILE A 39 -1.76 1.36 -9.86
N CYS A 40 -1.34 1.72 -8.65
CA CYS A 40 -2.17 2.40 -7.67
C CYS A 40 -1.69 3.84 -7.47
N PHE A 41 -2.62 4.79 -7.60
CA PHE A 41 -2.35 6.19 -7.28
C PHE A 41 -2.80 6.46 -5.85
N GLY A 42 -1.84 6.53 -4.91
CA GLY A 42 -2.05 6.73 -3.48
C GLY A 42 -2.19 5.42 -2.66
N ASN A 43 -2.18 5.55 -1.34
CA ASN A 43 -1.99 4.42 -0.41
C ASN A 43 -3.22 3.53 -0.20
N THR A 44 -4.40 3.98 -0.63
CA THR A 44 -5.67 3.25 -0.55
C THR A 44 -6.51 3.47 -1.82
N GLY A 45 -5.86 3.90 -2.90
CA GLY A 45 -6.52 4.26 -4.14
C GLY A 45 -7.01 3.02 -4.92
N PRO A 46 -7.82 3.23 -5.96
CA PRO A 46 -8.14 2.17 -6.89
C PRO A 46 -6.90 1.76 -7.70
N TRP A 47 -6.73 0.46 -7.88
CA TRP A 47 -5.70 -0.17 -8.70
C TRP A 47 -6.11 -0.19 -10.17
N GLN A 48 -5.22 0.23 -11.06
CA GLN A 48 -5.40 0.14 -12.51
C GLN A 48 -4.71 -1.13 -13.00
N VAL A 49 -5.39 -1.87 -13.86
CA VAL A 49 -4.85 -3.05 -14.54
C VAL A 49 -4.55 -2.68 -15.97
N LEU A 50 -3.27 -2.76 -16.36
CA LEU A 50 -2.80 -2.35 -17.68
C LEU A 50 -2.01 -3.47 -18.38
N PRO A 51 -2.65 -4.36 -19.16
CA PRO A 51 -1.93 -5.13 -20.16
C PRO A 51 -1.43 -4.20 -21.27
N GLU A 52 -0.17 -4.34 -21.66
CA GLU A 52 0.44 -3.62 -22.79
C GLU A 52 0.25 -2.08 -22.75
N GLY A 53 0.05 -1.50 -21.55
CA GLY A 53 -0.15 -0.07 -21.34
C GLY A 53 -1.59 0.44 -21.51
N GLU A 54 -2.56 -0.43 -21.82
CA GLU A 54 -3.99 -0.06 -21.91
C GLU A 54 -4.74 -0.43 -20.64
N ILE A 55 -5.50 0.51 -20.06
CA ILE A 55 -6.31 0.20 -18.87
C ILE A 55 -7.47 -0.69 -19.27
N ILE A 56 -7.52 -1.92 -18.75
CA ILE A 56 -8.64 -2.84 -18.94
C ILE A 56 -9.58 -2.90 -17.75
N GLY A 57 -9.15 -2.42 -16.59
CA GLY A 57 -9.97 -2.46 -15.39
C GLY A 57 -9.43 -1.59 -14.26
N ILE A 58 -10.36 -1.21 -13.39
CA ILE A 58 -10.06 -0.47 -12.17
C ILE A 58 -10.61 -1.28 -11.00
N LEU A 59 -9.73 -1.68 -10.08
CA LEU A 59 -10.05 -2.53 -8.94
C LEU A 59 -9.96 -1.73 -7.64
N GLN A 60 -10.89 -1.95 -6.71
CA GLN A 60 -10.85 -1.34 -5.41
C GLN A 60 -11.20 -2.37 -4.34
N LYS A 61 -10.52 -2.26 -3.18
CA LYS A 61 -10.84 -3.10 -2.04
C LYS A 61 -11.73 -2.33 -1.07
N GLU A 62 -13.00 -2.70 -1.00
CA GLU A 62 -13.98 -2.12 -0.08
C GLU A 62 -14.42 -3.17 0.94
N GLN A 63 -14.36 -2.84 2.23
CA GLN A 63 -14.74 -3.75 3.31
C GLN A 63 -14.05 -5.14 3.25
N GLY A 64 -12.84 -5.18 2.69
CA GLY A 64 -12.05 -6.42 2.54
C GLY A 64 -12.39 -7.25 1.31
N GLN A 65 -13.35 -6.83 0.49
CA GLN A 65 -13.71 -7.47 -0.77
C GLN A 65 -13.19 -6.64 -1.94
N TRP A 66 -12.62 -7.32 -2.93
CA TRP A 66 -12.22 -6.67 -4.17
C TRP A 66 -13.42 -6.53 -5.08
N THR A 67 -13.59 -5.34 -5.65
CA THR A 67 -14.63 -5.03 -6.63
C THR A 67 -14.02 -4.33 -7.83
N GLN A 68 -14.60 -4.57 -9.00
CA GLN A 68 -14.27 -3.80 -10.20
C GLN A 68 -15.15 -2.55 -10.24
N VAL A 69 -14.51 -1.38 -10.30
CA VAL A 69 -15.16 -0.08 -10.25
C VAL A 69 -15.46 0.46 -11.65
N TYR A 70 -14.67 0.07 -12.65
CA TYR A 70 -14.77 0.64 -14.01
C TYR A 70 -14.17 -0.28 -15.09
N LEU A 71 -14.50 0.00 -16.36
CA LEU A 71 -14.06 -0.71 -17.60
C LEU A 71 -14.64 -2.13 -17.75
N PRO A 72 -14.55 -2.80 -18.93
CA PRO A 72 -15.26 -4.07 -19.16
C PRO A 72 -14.85 -5.15 -18.17
N GLU A 73 -15.78 -6.06 -17.86
CA GLU A 73 -15.60 -7.13 -16.88
C GLU A 73 -14.31 -7.91 -17.17
N ILE A 74 -13.38 -7.87 -16.21
CA ILE A 74 -12.19 -8.73 -16.25
C ILE A 74 -12.68 -10.15 -16.03
N GLU A 75 -12.18 -11.09 -16.85
CA GLU A 75 -12.47 -12.51 -16.68
C GLU A 75 -12.14 -12.97 -15.24
N GLU A 76 -13.01 -13.80 -14.66
CA GLU A 76 -13.00 -14.11 -13.22
C GLU A 76 -11.68 -14.72 -12.73
N THR A 77 -11.06 -15.58 -13.56
CA THR A 77 -9.76 -16.18 -13.26
C THR A 77 -8.69 -15.10 -13.18
N LEU A 78 -8.58 -14.24 -14.19
CA LEU A 78 -7.64 -13.13 -14.22
C LEU A 78 -7.88 -12.14 -13.08
N PHE A 79 -9.14 -11.81 -12.77
CA PHE A 79 -9.50 -10.96 -11.64
C PHE A 79 -9.01 -11.55 -10.31
N ARG A 80 -9.23 -12.85 -10.09
CA ARG A 80 -8.78 -13.53 -8.88
C ARG A 80 -7.26 -13.54 -8.76
N GLU A 81 -6.55 -13.79 -9.86
CA GLU A 81 -5.09 -13.82 -9.83
C GLU A 81 -4.48 -12.43 -9.59
N ILE A 82 -5.03 -11.37 -10.21
CA ILE A 82 -4.61 -9.98 -9.99
C ILE A 82 -4.84 -9.59 -8.54
N THR A 83 -6.04 -9.82 -8.00
CA THR A 83 -6.37 -9.43 -6.62
C THR A 83 -5.54 -10.18 -5.58
N LEU A 84 -5.23 -11.46 -5.83
CA LEU A 84 -4.27 -12.22 -5.04
C LEU A 84 -2.85 -11.64 -5.14
N ALA A 85 -2.40 -11.23 -6.32
CA ALA A 85 -1.09 -10.61 -6.49
C ALA A 85 -0.99 -9.28 -5.74
N ILE A 86 -2.01 -8.42 -5.83
CA ILE A 86 -2.07 -7.16 -5.09
C ILE A 86 -2.06 -7.41 -3.58
N ASP A 87 -2.81 -8.41 -3.10
CA ASP A 87 -2.83 -8.76 -1.68
C ASP A 87 -1.49 -9.34 -1.18
N ARG A 88 -0.84 -10.19 -1.99
CA ARG A 88 0.47 -10.78 -1.69
C ARG A 88 1.61 -9.78 -1.73
N ALA A 89 1.51 -8.77 -2.57
CA ALA A 89 2.48 -7.69 -2.62
C ALA A 89 2.50 -6.85 -1.32
N GLY A 90 1.61 -7.12 -0.36
CA GLY A 90 1.83 -6.80 1.05
C GLY A 90 1.59 -5.34 1.45
N PHE A 91 1.25 -4.47 0.49
CA PHE A 91 1.10 -3.02 0.67
C PHE A 91 0.08 -2.62 1.76
N ASN A 92 -0.87 -3.50 2.10
CA ASN A 92 -1.90 -3.25 3.13
C ASN A 92 -1.69 -4.00 4.46
N PHE A 93 -0.70 -4.88 4.56
CA PHE A 93 -0.55 -5.77 5.72
C PHE A 93 0.36 -5.19 6.80
N LEU A 94 1.46 -4.54 6.44
CA LEU A 94 2.43 -4.05 7.42
C LEU A 94 1.80 -3.11 8.47
N PRO A 95 0.98 -2.10 8.11
CA PRO A 95 0.32 -1.27 9.13
C PRO A 95 -0.56 -2.07 10.11
N LYS A 96 -1.31 -3.05 9.59
CA LYS A 96 -2.19 -3.91 10.40
C LYS A 96 -1.38 -4.84 11.30
N GLU A 97 -0.30 -5.43 10.79
CA GLU A 97 0.59 -6.30 11.57
C GLU A 97 1.29 -5.54 12.70
N LEU A 98 1.81 -4.34 12.40
CA LEU A 98 2.42 -3.48 13.40
C LEU A 98 1.43 -3.13 14.53
N LEU A 99 0.21 -2.71 14.16
CA LEU A 99 -0.84 -2.40 15.14
C LEU A 99 -1.29 -3.65 15.92
N GLY A 100 -1.37 -4.81 15.28
CA GLY A 100 -1.73 -6.08 15.92
C GLY A 100 -0.66 -6.60 16.88
N ARG A 101 0.62 -6.37 16.59
CA ARG A 101 1.74 -6.81 17.43
C ARG A 101 1.98 -5.87 18.62
N TRP A 102 1.73 -4.59 18.45
CA TRP A 102 1.92 -3.57 19.49
C TRP A 102 0.65 -2.77 19.81
N PRO A 103 -0.49 -3.42 20.12
CA PRO A 103 -1.77 -2.73 20.28
C PRO A 103 -1.81 -1.82 21.52
N LYS A 104 -0.93 -2.05 22.49
CA LYS A 104 -0.81 -1.21 23.69
C LYS A 104 0.15 -0.04 23.51
N GLN A 105 1.02 -0.08 22.50
CA GLN A 105 2.08 0.90 22.30
C GLN A 105 1.82 1.82 21.11
N LEU A 106 1.24 1.28 20.03
CA LEU A 106 0.97 2.01 18.80
C LEU A 106 -0.46 2.53 18.77
N ARG A 107 -0.60 3.78 18.37
CA ARG A 107 -1.88 4.44 18.09
C ARG A 107 -2.27 4.24 16.63
N GLU A 108 -1.33 4.47 15.73
CA GLU A 108 -1.59 4.54 14.30
C GLU A 108 -0.33 4.20 13.50
N VAL A 109 -0.53 3.58 12.34
CA VAL A 109 0.53 3.36 11.35
C VAL A 109 0.00 3.80 10.00
N ILE A 110 0.71 4.73 9.37
CA ILE A 110 0.31 5.38 8.12
C ILE A 110 1.43 5.11 7.11
N MET A 111 1.11 4.45 6.00
CA MET A 111 2.02 4.37 4.86
C MET A 111 2.17 5.79 4.28
N GLN A 112 3.40 6.22 3.99
CA GLN A 112 3.69 7.48 3.30
C GLN A 112 4.06 7.21 1.83
N SER A 113 4.80 6.13 1.58
CA SER A 113 5.13 5.58 0.27
C SER A 113 5.47 4.09 0.40
N ASP A 114 5.77 3.44 -0.73
CA ASP A 114 6.15 2.01 -0.80
C ASP A 114 7.32 1.64 0.13
N HIS A 115 8.20 2.62 0.40
CA HIS A 115 9.39 2.44 1.23
C HIS A 115 9.36 3.27 2.51
N GLU A 116 8.26 3.96 2.83
CA GLU A 116 8.22 4.84 4.00
C GLU A 116 6.90 4.73 4.77
N TYR A 117 7.02 4.54 6.09
CA TYR A 117 5.88 4.42 7.01
C TYR A 117 6.06 5.36 8.19
N LEU A 118 4.96 5.98 8.59
CA LEU A 118 4.86 6.78 9.81
C LEU A 118 4.18 5.95 10.89
N VAL A 119 4.84 5.82 12.04
CA VAL A 119 4.37 5.00 13.15
C VAL A 119 4.18 5.89 14.38
N VAL A 120 2.93 6.08 14.81
CA VAL A 120 2.59 6.96 15.94
C VAL A 120 2.38 6.15 17.22
N CYS A 121 3.10 6.52 18.26
CA CYS A 121 2.98 5.91 19.59
C CYS A 121 1.81 6.50 20.40
N LYS A 122 1.31 5.71 21.35
CA LYS A 122 0.34 6.18 22.37
C LYS A 122 1.00 7.08 23.41
N ALA A 123 0.22 7.92 24.08
CA ALA A 123 0.73 8.91 25.05
C ALA A 123 1.41 8.28 26.26
N GLU A 124 0.94 7.11 26.68
CA GLU A 124 1.30 6.48 27.94
C GLU A 124 2.57 5.61 27.86
N ILE A 125 3.27 5.62 26.71
CA ILE A 125 4.42 4.74 26.50
C ILE A 125 5.74 5.45 26.77
N ASN A 126 6.72 4.71 27.28
CA ASN A 126 8.10 5.17 27.29
C ASN A 126 8.67 5.07 25.86
N PHE A 127 8.68 6.19 25.14
CA PHE A 127 9.13 6.26 23.74
C PHE A 127 10.58 5.79 23.56
N ALA A 128 11.50 6.15 24.47
CA ALA A 128 12.90 5.77 24.38
C ALA A 128 13.07 4.24 24.50
N ALA A 129 12.40 3.63 25.48
CA ALA A 129 12.43 2.18 25.67
C ALA A 129 11.78 1.44 24.48
N PHE A 130 10.59 1.89 24.06
CA PHE A 130 9.88 1.28 22.96
C PHE A 130 10.63 1.39 21.64
N SER A 131 11.19 2.56 21.31
CA SER A 131 11.93 2.76 20.05
C SER A 131 13.15 1.85 19.94
N ARG A 132 13.81 1.51 21.05
CA ARG A 132 14.93 0.55 21.08
C ARG A 132 14.44 -0.88 20.80
N ILE A 133 13.35 -1.29 21.45
CA ILE A 133 12.73 -2.60 21.22
C ILE A 133 12.26 -2.69 19.76
N PHE A 134 11.52 -1.68 19.30
CA PHE A 134 10.98 -1.60 17.95
C PHE A 134 12.08 -1.75 16.89
N SER A 135 13.17 -0.97 16.99
CA SER A 135 14.30 -1.08 16.06
C SER A 135 14.95 -2.46 16.04
N THR A 136 14.95 -3.19 17.15
CA THR A 136 15.56 -4.53 17.22
C THR A 136 14.66 -5.59 16.58
N TYR A 137 13.34 -5.45 16.75
CA TYR A 137 12.39 -6.46 16.29
C TYR A 137 11.97 -6.30 14.85
N ILE A 138 11.96 -5.08 14.31
CA ILE A 138 11.40 -4.83 12.99
C ILE A 138 12.16 -5.54 11.87
N SER A 139 13.50 -5.56 11.93
CA SER A 139 14.32 -6.24 10.91
C SER A 139 14.09 -7.76 10.87
N GLY A 140 13.64 -8.36 11.96
CA GLY A 140 13.28 -9.79 12.00
C GLY A 140 11.84 -10.06 11.55
N MET A 141 10.99 -9.04 11.49
CA MET A 141 9.60 -9.15 11.07
C MET A 141 9.43 -8.98 9.55
N LEU A 142 10.32 -8.19 8.94
CA LEU A 142 10.26 -7.88 7.52
C LEU A 142 10.92 -9.00 6.70
N GLN A 143 10.36 -9.26 5.52
CA GLN A 143 10.94 -10.20 4.56
C GLN A 143 12.23 -9.63 3.96
N ASP A 144 13.15 -10.52 3.57
CA ASP A 144 14.55 -10.20 3.24
C ASP A 144 14.73 -9.23 2.05
N GLU A 145 13.67 -8.94 1.29
CA GLU A 145 13.71 -8.09 0.08
C GLU A 145 13.17 -6.67 0.29
N TRP A 146 12.66 -6.33 1.48
CA TRP A 146 11.93 -5.07 1.70
C TRP A 146 12.84 -3.97 2.29
N GLU A 147 13.35 -3.07 1.44
CA GLU A 147 13.98 -1.83 1.91
C GLU A 147 12.91 -0.82 2.36
N ILE A 148 12.62 -0.76 3.65
CA ILE A 148 11.58 0.11 4.22
C ILE A 148 12.17 1.01 5.32
N CYS A 149 11.72 2.26 5.35
CA CYS A 149 12.04 3.28 6.33
C CYS A 149 10.84 3.55 7.24
N LEU A 150 10.97 3.32 8.55
CA LEU A 150 9.91 3.61 9.50
C LEU A 150 10.26 4.85 10.34
N LYS A 151 9.43 5.88 10.26
CA LYS A 151 9.53 7.09 11.09
C LYS A 151 8.64 6.92 12.32
N LEU A 152 9.26 6.66 13.45
CA LEU A 152 8.58 6.43 14.72
C LEU A 152 8.41 7.75 15.47
N PHE A 153 7.19 8.10 15.86
CA PHE A 153 6.86 9.36 16.56
C PHE A 153 6.26 9.10 17.94
N SER A 154 6.62 9.96 18.91
CA SER A 154 5.89 10.05 20.18
C SER A 154 4.49 10.64 19.97
N HIS A 155 3.59 10.43 20.92
CA HIS A 155 2.20 10.89 20.80
C HIS A 155 2.05 12.40 20.53
N GLY A 156 2.92 13.21 21.16
CA GLY A 156 2.94 14.66 20.99
C GLY A 156 3.88 15.14 19.89
N PHE A 157 4.45 14.23 19.08
CA PHE A 157 5.45 14.54 18.04
C PHE A 157 6.68 15.29 18.57
N SER A 158 6.95 15.21 19.88
CA SER A 158 8.08 15.85 20.54
C SER A 158 9.39 15.09 20.38
N MET A 159 9.29 13.81 19.99
CA MET A 159 10.41 12.92 19.78
C MET A 159 10.11 12.06 18.55
N ASP A 160 11.08 11.96 17.66
CA ASP A 160 11.03 11.13 16.47
C ASP A 160 12.29 10.28 16.34
N LYS A 161 12.15 9.13 15.68
CA LYS A 161 13.28 8.25 15.36
C LYS A 161 13.04 7.58 14.02
N THR A 162 13.99 7.75 13.10
CA THR A 162 14.03 6.97 11.86
C THR A 162 14.63 5.59 12.14
N VAL A 163 13.91 4.56 11.72
CA VAL A 163 14.29 3.16 11.84
C VAL A 163 14.39 2.59 10.43
N PRO A 164 15.60 2.53 9.85
CA PRO A 164 15.79 1.81 8.60
C PRO A 164 15.63 0.32 8.90
N ALA A 165 14.75 -0.34 8.18
CA ALA A 165 14.67 -1.78 8.19
C ALA A 165 15.36 -2.32 6.95
N LYS A 166 16.56 -2.84 7.17
CA LYS A 166 17.28 -3.73 6.27
C LYS A 166 17.67 -4.95 7.09
N LYS A 167 17.61 -6.13 6.49
CA LYS A 167 18.14 -7.35 7.11
C LYS A 167 19.48 -7.68 6.48
#